data_AF-A0A2A3E1V6-F1
#
_entry.id   AF-A0A2A3E1V6-F1
#
_cell.length_a   1.000
_cell.length_b   1.000
_cell.length_c   1.000
_cell.angle_alpha   90.00
_cell.angle_beta   90.00
_cell.angle_gamma   90.00
#
_symmetry.space_group_name_H-M   'P 1'
#
loop_
_entity.id
_entity.type
_entity.pdbx_description
1 polymer ?
#
loop_
_entity_poly.entity_id
_entity_poly.type
_entity_poly.pdbx_seq_one_letter_code
_entity_poly.pdbx_strand_id
1 'polypeptide(L)'
;MDALVQKIISDSDDEFSKNIIVFQENYGNRTVFEELNNDQLREKLWETLFRYLSDNSQSLHYNCLSTLRILSRDKTKLNELITDERLGIILNNAALRDININLRTYSNVNIEALKLLCNLIFNSIKVQELLPKTHCLPCLIDRIRKYNEKIPYEIILFDTRIIFLITALNISTRQIVKTELNGDECFIKMLKNICIQCEQDKLYFIKEDNAILVCEILKALFNLYINSDNTTGEKSKNLVSILNKLLLFKSKKDNDLQSNIANLLTVMPYNCYSEIISPTKEKHKQVFQNMDMSAVFVLLKFLDRRLNCKDDLIGNLSPIVTAFIRMVKAERLIRKYTRLQILPPLKDVMHRPEEGTTLRAKLCKLLTSPLIELRDLVAEFLFILCKENVTRMVKYTGYGNAAGMFANKGLLGPNKKIQPAYSSESEDSETEEYLKHKEQINPVTGCFEHPKPNPLEGMSEEQKEYEALQLIGLVDKLTREGVVQPCRIGDDGKPKPIEHVLELQEELPKQQYNHRDSDSD
;
A
#
# COMPACT_ATOMS: atom_id res chain seq x y z
N MET A 1 -41.27 -2.45 -16.25
CA MET A 1 -40.12 -1.81 -16.93
C MET A 1 -40.37 -1.75 -18.43
N ASP A 2 -40.63 -2.89 -19.07
CA ASP A 2 -40.75 -3.01 -20.53
C ASP A 2 -41.76 -2.05 -21.15
N ALA A 3 -42.96 -1.94 -20.58
CA ALA A 3 -43.98 -1.01 -21.06
C ALA A 3 -43.55 0.47 -20.98
N LEU A 4 -42.75 0.85 -19.97
CA LEU A 4 -42.22 2.22 -19.85
C LEU A 4 -41.11 2.45 -20.88
N VAL A 5 -40.24 1.46 -21.10
CA VAL A 5 -39.14 1.55 -22.06
C VAL A 5 -39.66 1.59 -23.49
N GLN A 6 -40.67 0.78 -23.82
CA GLN A 6 -41.34 0.82 -25.11
C GLN A 6 -42.01 2.17 -25.38
N LYS A 7 -42.61 2.79 -24.35
CA LYS A 7 -43.09 4.17 -24.44
C LYS A 7 -41.94 5.14 -24.75
N ILE A 8 -40.86 5.13 -23.96
CA ILE A 8 -39.69 5.99 -24.19
C ILE A 8 -39.13 5.87 -25.63
N ILE A 9 -39.11 4.67 -26.20
CA ILE A 9 -38.64 4.45 -27.58
C ILE A 9 -39.59 5.03 -28.64
N SER A 10 -40.89 5.10 -28.35
CA SER A 10 -41.94 5.54 -29.28
C SER A 10 -42.53 6.94 -28.98
N ASP A 11 -42.06 7.59 -27.91
CA ASP A 11 -42.58 8.86 -27.43
C ASP A 11 -42.34 10.03 -28.40
N SER A 12 -43.24 11.02 -28.32
CA SER A 12 -43.00 12.38 -28.80
C SER A 12 -42.08 13.15 -27.84
N ASP A 13 -41.47 14.26 -28.27
CA ASP A 13 -40.46 14.99 -27.47
C ASP A 13 -40.94 15.41 -26.07
N ASP A 14 -42.21 15.83 -25.94
CA ASP A 14 -42.80 16.24 -24.65
C ASP A 14 -43.08 15.06 -23.71
N GLU A 15 -43.47 13.91 -24.25
CA GLU A 15 -43.74 12.68 -23.50
C GLU A 15 -42.44 12.00 -23.08
N PHE A 16 -41.44 12.04 -23.97
CA PHE A 16 -40.11 11.49 -23.75
C PHE A 16 -39.46 12.07 -22.50
N SER A 17 -39.52 13.41 -22.34
CA SER A 17 -38.97 14.10 -21.17
C SER A 17 -39.57 13.59 -19.86
N LYS A 18 -40.90 13.42 -19.81
CA LYS A 18 -41.63 12.94 -18.63
C LYS A 18 -41.28 11.47 -18.34
N ASN A 19 -41.33 10.61 -19.35
CA ASN A 19 -41.12 9.18 -19.18
C ASN A 19 -39.68 8.84 -18.80
N ILE A 20 -38.69 9.61 -19.27
CA ILE A 20 -37.30 9.47 -18.81
C ILE A 20 -37.15 9.82 -17.32
N ILE A 21 -37.78 10.90 -16.85
CA ILE A 21 -37.71 11.27 -15.44
C ILE A 21 -38.33 10.15 -14.57
N VAL A 22 -39.48 9.62 -14.98
CA VAL A 22 -40.12 8.46 -14.33
C VAL A 22 -39.20 7.23 -14.33
N PHE A 23 -38.46 6.99 -15.41
CA PHE A 23 -37.47 5.90 -15.45
C PHE A 23 -36.35 6.12 -14.43
N GLN A 24 -35.81 7.34 -14.34
CA GLN A 24 -34.73 7.68 -13.41
C GLN A 24 -35.17 7.55 -11.95
N GLU A 25 -36.38 7.98 -11.60
CA GLU A 25 -36.93 7.87 -10.25
C GLU A 25 -37.14 6.40 -9.85
N ASN A 26 -37.71 5.60 -10.74
CA ASN A 26 -38.01 4.20 -10.45
C ASN A 26 -36.77 3.29 -10.42
N TYR A 27 -35.76 3.60 -11.24
CA TYR A 27 -34.63 2.70 -11.48
C TYR A 27 -33.25 3.30 -11.19
N GLY A 28 -33.18 4.50 -10.61
CA GLY A 28 -31.94 5.24 -10.38
C GLY A 28 -30.89 4.55 -9.49
N ASN A 29 -31.31 3.61 -8.64
CA ASN A 29 -30.43 2.80 -7.78
C ASN A 29 -30.16 1.39 -8.32
N ARG A 30 -30.76 1.02 -9.44
CA ARG A 30 -30.62 -0.30 -10.03
C ARG A 30 -29.26 -0.44 -10.73
N THR A 31 -28.73 -1.66 -10.74
CA THR A 31 -27.40 -2.00 -11.29
C THR A 31 -27.46 -3.04 -12.42
N VAL A 32 -28.51 -3.86 -12.48
CA VAL A 32 -28.71 -4.90 -13.50
C VAL A 32 -30.12 -4.80 -14.07
N PHE A 33 -30.25 -4.92 -15.39
CA PHE A 33 -31.48 -4.73 -16.16
C PHE A 33 -31.74 -5.91 -17.10
N GLU A 34 -32.15 -7.05 -16.53
CA GLU A 34 -32.40 -8.28 -17.29
C GLU A 34 -33.57 -8.13 -18.26
N GLU A 35 -34.58 -7.34 -17.89
CA GLU A 35 -35.79 -7.13 -18.68
C GLU A 35 -35.51 -6.42 -20.01
N LEU A 36 -34.44 -5.62 -20.06
CA LEU A 36 -33.99 -4.96 -21.30
C LEU A 36 -33.38 -5.92 -22.33
N ASN A 37 -33.10 -7.17 -21.95
CA ASN A 37 -32.53 -8.16 -22.87
C ASN A 37 -33.58 -8.75 -23.80
N ASN A 38 -34.87 -8.59 -23.49
CA ASN A 38 -35.98 -9.00 -24.33
C ASN A 38 -36.18 -8.02 -25.48
N ASP A 39 -36.59 -8.51 -26.65
CA ASP A 39 -37.01 -7.74 -27.83
C ASP A 39 -36.04 -6.62 -28.30
N GLN A 40 -34.74 -6.77 -28.00
CA GLN A 40 -33.70 -5.76 -28.26
C GLN A 40 -34.01 -4.38 -27.64
N LEU A 41 -34.75 -4.36 -26.51
CA LEU A 41 -35.14 -3.12 -25.84
C LEU A 41 -33.92 -2.32 -25.40
N ARG A 42 -32.86 -2.99 -24.97
CA ARG A 42 -31.58 -2.35 -24.60
C ARG A 42 -31.01 -1.54 -25.76
N GLU A 43 -30.82 -2.18 -26.91
CA GLU A 43 -30.23 -1.56 -28.10
C GLU A 43 -31.07 -0.37 -28.57
N LYS A 44 -32.39 -0.55 -28.66
CA LYS A 44 -33.34 0.48 -29.10
C LYS A 44 -33.39 1.67 -28.14
N LEU A 45 -33.38 1.42 -26.82
CA LEU A 45 -33.37 2.47 -25.81
C LEU A 45 -32.08 3.28 -25.89
N TRP A 46 -30.92 2.61 -25.99
CA TRP A 46 -29.64 3.29 -26.15
C TRP A 46 -29.59 4.12 -27.44
N GLU A 47 -30.08 3.59 -28.55
CA GLU A 47 -30.17 4.32 -29.82
C GLU A 47 -31.04 5.57 -29.71
N THR A 48 -32.22 5.45 -29.09
CA THR A 48 -33.13 6.58 -28.85
C THR A 48 -32.47 7.67 -28.02
N LEU A 49 -31.80 7.29 -26.91
CA LEU A 49 -31.08 8.24 -26.04
C LEU A 49 -29.94 8.97 -26.79
N PHE A 50 -29.19 8.26 -27.63
CA PHE A 50 -28.13 8.88 -28.42
C PHE A 50 -28.65 9.76 -29.55
N ARG A 51 -29.80 9.43 -30.15
CA ARG A 51 -30.47 10.30 -31.13
C ARG A 51 -30.79 11.66 -30.51
N TYR A 52 -31.39 11.67 -29.32
CA TYR A 52 -31.68 12.91 -28.58
C TYR A 52 -30.43 13.67 -28.11
N LEU A 53 -29.31 12.97 -27.87
CA LEU A 53 -28.03 13.61 -27.55
C LEU A 53 -27.33 14.23 -28.77
N SER A 54 -27.63 13.75 -29.97
CA SER A 54 -27.15 14.32 -31.22
C SER A 54 -27.98 15.52 -31.67
N ASP A 55 -29.22 15.66 -31.22
CA ASP A 55 -30.07 16.80 -31.51
C ASP A 55 -29.63 18.07 -30.78
N ASN A 56 -29.87 19.23 -31.39
CA ASN A 56 -29.42 20.55 -30.92
C ASN A 56 -30.13 21.04 -29.63
N SER A 57 -31.17 20.34 -29.14
CA SER A 57 -31.90 20.72 -27.92
C SER A 57 -31.14 20.31 -26.65
N GLN A 58 -30.30 21.22 -26.14
CA GLN A 58 -29.52 20.98 -24.90
C GLN A 58 -30.38 20.69 -23.66
N SER A 59 -31.68 20.98 -23.67
CA SER A 59 -32.58 20.80 -22.53
C SER A 59 -32.74 19.33 -22.10
N LEU A 60 -32.68 18.38 -23.05
CA LEU A 60 -32.86 16.96 -22.78
C LEU A 60 -31.55 16.20 -22.54
N HIS A 61 -30.40 16.83 -22.83
CA HIS A 61 -29.09 16.17 -22.77
C HIS A 61 -28.77 15.68 -21.36
N TYR A 62 -29.09 16.47 -20.33
CA TYR A 62 -28.89 16.06 -18.93
C TYR A 62 -29.66 14.78 -18.61
N ASN A 63 -30.95 14.72 -18.96
CA ASN A 63 -31.81 13.59 -18.70
C ASN A 63 -31.35 12.35 -19.47
N CYS A 64 -30.94 12.50 -20.74
CA CYS A 64 -30.41 11.39 -21.53
C CYS A 64 -29.12 10.83 -20.92
N LEU A 65 -28.17 11.69 -20.54
CA LEU A 65 -26.90 11.27 -19.94
C LEU A 65 -27.08 10.63 -18.57
N SER A 66 -27.99 11.15 -17.73
CA SER A 66 -28.30 10.55 -16.43
C SER A 66 -28.90 9.15 -16.59
N THR A 67 -29.79 8.95 -17.57
CA THR A 67 -30.35 7.64 -17.90
C THR A 67 -29.26 6.69 -18.42
N LEU A 68 -28.40 7.15 -19.34
CA LEU A 68 -27.25 6.35 -19.81
C LEU A 68 -26.28 6.01 -18.67
N ARG A 69 -26.05 6.92 -17.72
CA ARG A 69 -25.23 6.67 -16.53
C ARG A 69 -25.84 5.56 -15.66
N ILE A 70 -27.15 5.51 -15.52
CA ILE A 70 -27.85 4.44 -14.80
C ILE A 70 -27.69 3.11 -15.56
N LEU A 71 -27.95 3.10 -16.86
CA LEU A 71 -27.88 1.92 -17.72
C LEU A 71 -26.45 1.35 -17.82
N SER A 72 -25.43 2.21 -17.89
CA SER A 72 -24.01 1.82 -17.99
C SER A 72 -23.43 1.09 -16.77
N ARG A 73 -24.21 0.97 -15.68
CA ARG A 73 -23.84 0.12 -14.53
C ARG A 73 -23.93 -1.36 -14.87
N ASP A 74 -24.80 -1.71 -15.82
CA ASP A 74 -24.97 -3.07 -16.32
C ASP A 74 -24.01 -3.31 -17.48
N LYS A 75 -23.18 -4.36 -17.32
CA LYS A 75 -22.12 -4.71 -18.29
C LYS A 75 -22.66 -5.39 -19.55
N THR A 76 -23.90 -5.86 -19.51
CA THR A 76 -24.53 -6.63 -20.60
C THR A 76 -24.51 -5.84 -21.90
N LYS A 77 -23.84 -6.41 -22.93
CA LYS A 77 -23.66 -5.84 -24.28
C LYS A 77 -23.00 -4.46 -24.35
N LEU A 78 -22.39 -3.97 -23.28
CA LEU A 78 -21.88 -2.58 -23.23
C LEU A 78 -20.81 -2.30 -24.29
N ASN A 79 -19.96 -3.28 -24.61
CA ASN A 79 -18.94 -3.16 -25.67
C ASN A 79 -19.54 -3.02 -27.08
N GLU A 80 -20.73 -3.58 -27.32
CA GLU A 80 -21.43 -3.47 -28.62
C GLU A 80 -22.18 -2.14 -28.70
N LEU A 81 -22.78 -1.71 -27.59
CA LEU A 81 -23.58 -0.49 -27.50
C LEU A 81 -22.76 0.79 -27.62
N ILE A 82 -21.49 0.79 -27.19
CA ILE A 82 -20.61 1.94 -27.33
C ILE A 82 -19.82 1.84 -28.65
N THR A 83 -20.27 2.57 -29.66
CA THR A 83 -19.55 2.81 -30.91
C THR A 83 -18.60 4.00 -30.78
N ASP A 84 -17.67 4.14 -31.73
CA ASP A 84 -16.71 5.26 -31.76
C ASP A 84 -17.43 6.61 -31.85
N GLU A 85 -18.51 6.66 -32.63
CA GLU A 85 -19.38 7.84 -32.75
C GLU A 85 -20.05 8.18 -31.41
N ARG A 86 -20.65 7.20 -30.73
CA ARG A 86 -21.30 7.38 -29.43
C ARG A 86 -20.30 7.84 -28.37
N LEU A 87 -19.09 7.28 -28.37
CA LEU A 87 -18.02 7.76 -27.50
C LEU A 87 -17.66 9.22 -27.82
N GLY A 88 -17.57 9.59 -29.11
CA GLY A 88 -17.34 10.97 -29.54
C GLY A 88 -18.42 11.97 -29.08
N ILE A 89 -19.69 11.54 -29.05
CA ILE A 89 -20.82 12.34 -28.51
C ILE A 89 -20.66 12.54 -27.00
N ILE A 90 -20.32 11.48 -26.26
CA ILE A 90 -20.08 11.57 -24.81
C ILE A 90 -18.90 12.50 -24.52
N LEU A 91 -17.79 12.37 -25.26
CA LEU A 91 -16.62 13.23 -25.10
C LEU A 91 -16.92 14.69 -25.42
N ASN A 92 -17.76 14.97 -26.41
CA ASN A 92 -18.20 16.34 -26.71
C ASN A 92 -19.01 16.93 -25.54
N ASN A 93 -19.99 16.18 -25.03
CA ASN A 93 -20.80 16.56 -23.86
C ASN A 93 -19.95 16.69 -22.58
N ALA A 94 -18.89 15.90 -22.44
CA ALA A 94 -17.92 16.01 -21.34
C ALA A 94 -16.92 17.17 -21.52
N ALA A 95 -16.97 17.90 -22.64
CA ALA A 95 -16.00 18.92 -23.02
C ALA A 95 -14.56 18.40 -23.13
N LEU A 96 -14.39 17.20 -23.69
CA LEU A 96 -13.12 16.46 -23.82
C LEU A 96 -12.78 16.07 -25.26
N ARG A 97 -13.42 16.70 -26.25
CA ARG A 97 -13.16 16.45 -27.67
C ARG A 97 -12.20 17.46 -28.30
N ASP A 98 -12.37 18.75 -27.98
CA ASP A 98 -11.61 19.85 -28.56
C ASP A 98 -10.82 20.64 -27.50
N ILE A 99 -9.53 20.85 -27.76
CA ILE A 99 -8.56 21.50 -26.85
C ILE A 99 -8.84 23.01 -26.68
N ASN A 100 -9.57 23.63 -27.62
CA ASN A 100 -9.59 25.09 -27.81
C ASN A 100 -10.87 25.80 -27.31
N ILE A 101 -11.26 25.65 -26.05
CA ILE A 101 -12.33 26.52 -25.49
C ILE A 101 -11.92 27.12 -24.15
N ASN A 102 -11.32 28.31 -24.22
CA ASN A 102 -10.75 29.05 -23.08
C ASN A 102 -11.80 29.64 -22.11
N LEU A 103 -13.10 29.50 -22.38
CA LEU A 103 -14.18 29.96 -21.49
C LEU A 103 -15.39 29.02 -21.60
N ARG A 104 -15.32 27.83 -20.99
CA ARG A 104 -16.52 26.99 -20.81
C ARG A 104 -17.12 27.27 -19.44
N THR A 105 -18.35 27.76 -19.41
CA THR A 105 -19.24 27.57 -18.26
C THR A 105 -19.62 26.09 -18.21
N TYR A 106 -19.18 25.37 -17.17
CA TYR A 106 -19.55 23.97 -17.00
C TYR A 106 -20.99 23.88 -16.49
N SER A 107 -21.79 23.08 -17.18
CA SER A 107 -23.17 22.78 -16.84
C SER A 107 -23.30 21.40 -16.20
N ASN A 108 -24.48 21.11 -15.64
CA ASN A 108 -24.80 19.77 -15.11
C ASN A 108 -24.71 18.67 -16.19
N VAL A 109 -24.89 19.01 -17.47
CA VAL A 109 -24.70 18.09 -18.61
C VAL A 109 -23.26 17.57 -18.64
N ASN A 110 -22.27 18.46 -18.46
CA ASN A 110 -20.86 18.08 -18.46
C ASN A 110 -20.53 17.12 -17.31
N ILE A 111 -21.07 17.39 -16.12
CA ILE A 111 -20.86 16.55 -14.93
C ILE A 111 -21.46 15.15 -15.16
N GLU A 112 -22.68 15.04 -15.68
CA GLU A 112 -23.29 13.73 -15.97
C GLU A 112 -22.55 12.97 -17.08
N ALA A 113 -22.04 13.67 -18.11
CA ALA A 113 -21.21 13.06 -19.14
C ALA A 113 -19.92 12.46 -18.56
N LEU A 114 -19.25 13.16 -17.63
CA LEU A 114 -18.04 12.64 -16.96
C LEU A 114 -18.36 11.43 -16.07
N LYS A 115 -19.47 11.46 -15.33
CA LYS A 115 -19.93 10.30 -14.54
C LYS A 115 -20.23 9.09 -15.41
N LEU A 116 -20.93 9.28 -16.53
CA LEU A 116 -21.16 8.24 -17.52
C LEU A 116 -19.83 7.69 -18.04
N LEU A 117 -18.90 8.57 -18.40
CA LEU A 117 -17.58 8.17 -18.90
C LEU A 117 -16.80 7.34 -17.88
N CYS A 118 -16.83 7.69 -16.58
CA CYS A 118 -16.23 6.85 -15.53
C CYS A 118 -16.82 5.43 -15.50
N ASN A 119 -18.16 5.30 -15.57
CA ASN A 119 -18.81 3.99 -15.61
C ASN A 119 -18.38 3.19 -16.83
N LEU A 120 -18.33 3.84 -18.00
CA LEU A 120 -17.93 3.19 -19.25
C LEU A 120 -16.48 2.72 -19.21
N ILE A 121 -15.55 3.55 -18.72
CA ILE A 121 -14.15 3.16 -18.55
C ILE A 121 -14.03 1.96 -17.61
N PHE A 122 -14.79 1.95 -16.50
CA PHE A 122 -14.74 0.86 -15.54
C PHE A 122 -15.35 -0.45 -16.07
N ASN A 123 -16.42 -0.38 -16.86
CA ASN A 123 -17.22 -1.54 -17.27
C ASN A 123 -16.96 -2.04 -18.69
N SER A 124 -16.37 -1.24 -19.59
CA SER A 124 -16.18 -1.60 -21.01
C SER A 124 -14.70 -1.64 -21.40
N ILE A 125 -14.21 -2.85 -21.73
CA ILE A 125 -12.85 -3.06 -22.25
C ILE A 125 -12.65 -2.29 -23.56
N LYS A 126 -13.67 -2.26 -24.43
CA LYS A 126 -13.61 -1.51 -25.69
C LYS A 126 -13.33 -0.03 -25.45
N VAL A 127 -13.99 0.58 -24.46
CA VAL A 127 -13.75 1.98 -24.10
C VAL A 127 -12.35 2.18 -23.52
N GLN A 128 -11.84 1.23 -22.72
CA GLN A 128 -10.47 1.28 -22.18
C GLN A 128 -9.39 1.26 -23.29
N GLU A 129 -9.66 0.56 -24.40
CA GLU A 129 -8.77 0.47 -25.56
C GLU A 129 -8.91 1.65 -26.54
N LEU A 130 -10.13 2.18 -26.69
CA LEU A 130 -10.43 3.25 -27.64
C LEU A 130 -10.09 4.63 -27.08
N LEU A 131 -10.41 4.90 -25.80
CA LEU A 131 -10.23 6.21 -25.18
C LEU A 131 -8.80 6.77 -25.32
N PRO A 132 -7.72 6.00 -25.13
CA PRO A 132 -6.35 6.49 -25.31
C PRO A 132 -6.02 6.94 -26.73
N LYS A 133 -6.74 6.44 -27.75
CA LYS A 133 -6.58 6.81 -29.16
C LYS A 133 -7.29 8.12 -29.51
N THR A 134 -8.10 8.65 -28.59
CA THR A 134 -8.83 9.92 -28.77
C THR A 134 -8.06 11.10 -28.16
N HIS A 135 -8.50 12.33 -28.44
CA HIS A 135 -7.96 13.55 -27.79
C HIS A 135 -8.39 13.75 -26.33
N CYS A 136 -9.05 12.76 -25.71
CA CYS A 136 -9.55 12.84 -24.33
C CYS A 136 -8.44 13.15 -23.31
N LEU A 137 -7.31 12.42 -23.34
CA LEU A 137 -6.23 12.60 -22.37
C LEU A 137 -5.56 13.98 -22.49
N PRO A 138 -5.14 14.46 -23.69
CA PRO A 138 -4.66 15.83 -23.85
C PRO A 138 -5.66 16.89 -23.37
N CYS A 139 -6.95 16.74 -23.70
CA CYS A 139 -7.98 17.69 -23.27
C CYS A 139 -8.15 17.71 -21.74
N LEU A 140 -8.15 16.53 -21.09
CA LEU A 140 -8.22 16.41 -19.64
C LEU A 140 -7.05 17.13 -18.97
N ILE A 141 -5.82 16.86 -19.41
CA ILE A 141 -4.64 17.46 -18.80
C ILE A 141 -4.57 18.96 -19.05
N ASP A 142 -4.94 19.44 -20.24
CA ASP A 142 -5.02 20.88 -20.51
C ASP A 142 -6.09 21.57 -19.64
N ARG A 143 -7.25 20.93 -19.46
CA ARG A 143 -8.30 21.40 -18.56
C ARG A 143 -7.81 21.46 -17.11
N ILE A 144 -7.16 20.42 -16.60
CA ILE A 144 -6.57 20.38 -15.25
C ILE A 144 -5.53 21.49 -15.06
N ARG A 145 -4.69 21.73 -16.07
CA ARG A 145 -3.66 22.77 -16.03
C ARG A 145 -4.24 24.18 -15.86
N LYS A 146 -5.44 24.41 -16.41
CA LYS A 146 -6.16 25.69 -16.42
C LYS A 146 -7.14 25.87 -15.26
N TYR A 147 -7.14 24.96 -14.28
CA TYR A 147 -8.05 25.06 -13.14
C TYR A 147 -7.97 26.39 -12.40
N ASN A 148 -9.14 26.94 -12.08
CA ASN A 148 -9.32 28.17 -11.32
C ASN A 148 -10.54 28.02 -10.39
N GLU A 149 -10.80 29.04 -9.56
CA GLU A 149 -11.88 29.03 -8.56
C GLU A 149 -13.30 28.91 -9.14
N LYS A 150 -13.48 29.13 -10.45
CA LYS A 150 -14.80 29.07 -11.11
C LYS A 150 -15.20 27.66 -11.53
N ILE A 151 -14.29 26.68 -11.45
CA ILE A 151 -14.58 25.32 -11.91
C ILE A 151 -15.30 24.55 -10.79
N PRO A 152 -16.46 23.93 -11.07
CA PRO A 152 -17.17 23.12 -10.09
C PRO A 152 -16.31 21.97 -9.56
N TYR A 153 -16.44 21.70 -8.26
CA TYR A 153 -15.70 20.63 -7.58
C TYR A 153 -15.88 19.26 -8.26
N GLU A 154 -17.09 18.96 -8.73
CA GLU A 154 -17.41 17.71 -9.39
C GLU A 154 -16.62 17.50 -10.68
N ILE A 155 -16.39 18.57 -11.47
CA ILE A 155 -15.56 18.48 -12.68
C ILE A 155 -14.14 18.07 -12.29
N ILE A 156 -13.57 18.74 -11.28
CA ILE A 156 -12.21 18.47 -10.78
C ILE A 156 -12.09 17.02 -10.29
N LEU A 157 -13.10 16.55 -9.55
CA LEU A 157 -13.14 15.21 -9.00
C LEU A 157 -13.23 14.15 -10.09
N PHE A 158 -14.15 14.30 -11.06
CA PHE A 158 -14.35 13.29 -12.09
C PHE A 158 -13.24 13.29 -13.14
N ASP A 159 -12.61 14.43 -13.43
CA ASP A 159 -11.41 14.48 -14.27
C ASP A 159 -10.27 13.67 -13.65
N THR A 160 -10.01 13.91 -12.37
CA THR A 160 -9.02 13.16 -11.60
C THR A 160 -9.35 11.66 -11.60
N ARG A 161 -10.63 11.32 -11.41
CA ARG A 161 -11.10 9.92 -11.41
C ARG A 161 -10.96 9.25 -12.77
N ILE A 162 -11.22 9.94 -13.87
CA ILE A 162 -11.00 9.41 -15.23
C ILE A 162 -9.52 9.10 -15.43
N ILE A 163 -8.61 10.02 -15.06
CA ILE A 163 -7.18 9.78 -15.14
C ILE A 163 -6.76 8.61 -14.25
N PHE A 164 -7.27 8.50 -13.03
CA PHE A 164 -7.02 7.34 -12.18
C PHE A 164 -7.49 6.03 -12.84
N LEU A 165 -8.73 5.97 -13.32
CA LEU A 165 -9.30 4.75 -13.91
C LEU A 165 -8.54 4.31 -15.16
N ILE A 166 -8.28 5.23 -16.09
CA ILE A 166 -7.62 4.88 -17.35
C ILE A 166 -6.16 4.45 -17.12
N THR A 167 -5.45 5.11 -16.20
CA THR A 167 -4.07 4.73 -15.85
C THR A 167 -3.99 3.46 -15.01
N ALA A 168 -5.03 3.14 -14.24
CA ALA A 168 -5.12 1.87 -13.53
C ALA A 168 -5.28 0.71 -14.51
N LEU A 169 -6.22 0.85 -15.47
CA LEU A 169 -6.65 -0.21 -16.38
C LEU A 169 -5.76 -0.35 -17.62
N ASN A 170 -5.10 0.72 -18.07
CA ASN A 170 -4.23 0.70 -19.24
C ASN A 170 -2.82 1.23 -18.90
N ILE A 171 -1.87 0.30 -18.74
CA ILE A 171 -0.48 0.60 -18.32
C ILE A 171 0.20 1.57 -19.30
N SER A 172 -0.05 1.47 -20.61
CA SER A 172 0.57 2.35 -21.61
C SER A 172 0.23 3.83 -21.42
N THR A 173 -0.97 4.12 -20.89
CA THR A 173 -1.41 5.49 -20.65
C THR A 173 -0.67 6.18 -19.50
N ARG A 174 -0.04 5.41 -18.59
CA ARG A 174 0.73 5.97 -17.48
C ARG A 174 1.87 6.84 -18.00
N GLN A 175 2.61 6.34 -18.98
CA GLN A 175 3.75 7.06 -19.56
C GLN A 175 3.29 8.26 -20.40
N ILE A 176 2.21 8.11 -21.16
CA ILE A 176 1.61 9.22 -21.94
C ILE A 176 1.20 10.36 -20.99
N VAL A 177 0.43 10.05 -19.94
CA VAL A 177 -0.04 11.06 -18.99
C VAL A 177 1.13 11.69 -18.22
N LYS A 178 2.10 10.88 -17.75
CA LYS A 178 3.22 11.38 -16.96
C LYS A 178 4.23 12.17 -17.80
N THR A 179 4.76 11.58 -18.86
CA THR A 179 5.93 12.10 -19.58
C THR A 179 5.54 12.98 -20.76
N GLU A 180 4.56 12.58 -21.57
CA GLU A 180 4.17 13.36 -22.76
C GLU A 180 3.30 14.56 -22.39
N LEU A 181 2.36 14.37 -21.47
CA LEU A 181 1.40 15.40 -21.08
C LEU A 181 1.78 16.18 -19.81
N ASN A 182 2.80 15.75 -19.05
CA ASN A 182 3.19 16.32 -17.75
C ASN A 182 2.01 16.41 -16.76
N GLY A 183 1.17 15.38 -16.74
CA GLY A 183 -0.03 15.32 -15.89
C GLY A 183 0.30 15.19 -14.40
N ASP A 184 1.42 14.56 -14.04
CA ASP A 184 1.86 14.45 -12.66
C ASP A 184 2.19 15.81 -12.05
N GLU A 185 2.83 16.71 -12.80
CA GLU A 185 3.10 18.08 -12.39
C GLU A 185 1.81 18.87 -12.10
N CYS A 186 0.77 18.65 -12.90
CA CYS A 186 -0.54 19.27 -12.69
C CYS A 186 -1.15 18.81 -11.35
N PHE A 187 -1.12 17.51 -11.07
CA PHE A 187 -1.58 16.96 -9.79
C PHE A 187 -0.75 17.41 -8.59
N ILE A 188 0.58 17.47 -8.72
CA ILE A 188 1.48 17.99 -7.68
C ILE A 188 1.13 19.45 -7.37
N LYS A 189 0.88 20.28 -8.40
CA LYS A 189 0.44 21.67 -8.23
C LYS A 189 -0.91 21.76 -7.52
N MET A 190 -1.87 20.91 -7.85
CA MET A 190 -3.17 20.86 -7.17
C MET A 190 -3.02 20.52 -5.67
N LEU A 191 -2.24 19.48 -5.33
CA LEU A 191 -1.96 19.15 -3.93
C LEU A 191 -1.29 20.31 -3.20
N LYS A 192 -0.30 20.97 -3.84
CA LYS A 192 0.37 22.13 -3.27
C LYS A 192 -0.60 23.27 -2.97
N ASN A 193 -1.52 23.57 -3.88
CA ASN A 193 -2.52 24.62 -3.67
C ASN A 193 -3.45 24.28 -2.49
N ILE A 194 -3.87 23.03 -2.35
CA ILE A 194 -4.68 22.57 -1.21
C ILE A 194 -3.90 22.74 0.10
N CYS A 195 -2.61 22.38 0.13
CA CYS A 195 -1.77 22.59 1.32
C CYS A 195 -1.66 24.08 1.69
N ILE A 196 -1.43 24.96 0.70
CA ILE A 196 -1.33 26.42 0.93
C ILE A 196 -2.64 26.97 1.50
N GLN A 197 -3.79 26.57 0.95
CA GLN A 197 -5.10 26.97 1.48
C GLN A 197 -5.28 26.53 2.94
N CYS A 198 -4.92 25.29 3.26
CA CYS A 198 -5.01 24.78 4.64
C CYS A 198 -4.09 25.52 5.62
N GLU A 199 -2.90 25.92 5.18
CA GLU A 199 -1.94 26.71 5.98
C GLU A 199 -2.46 28.14 6.20
N GLN A 200 -3.03 28.77 5.16
CA GLN A 200 -3.60 30.12 5.23
C GLN A 200 -4.80 30.20 6.18
N ASP A 201 -5.67 29.18 6.17
CA ASP A 201 -6.81 29.09 7.07
C ASP A 201 -6.39 28.91 8.55
N LYS A 202 -5.12 28.58 8.84
CA LYS A 202 -4.55 28.29 10.17
C LYS A 202 -5.27 27.19 10.95
N LEU A 203 -6.22 26.49 10.34
CA LEU A 203 -6.98 25.39 10.94
C LEU A 203 -6.21 24.07 10.88
N TYR A 204 -5.20 23.96 10.00
CA TYR A 204 -4.45 22.71 9.74
C TYR A 204 -5.40 21.51 9.52
N PHE A 205 -6.53 21.77 8.86
CA PHE A 205 -7.63 20.83 8.69
C PHE A 205 -8.07 20.80 7.24
N ILE A 206 -8.07 19.61 6.64
CA ILE A 206 -8.51 19.40 5.27
C ILE A 206 -10.02 19.17 5.27
N LYS A 207 -10.77 20.06 4.61
CA LYS A 207 -12.22 19.92 4.38
C LYS A 207 -12.54 18.59 3.70
N GLU A 208 -13.74 18.07 3.94
CA GLU A 208 -14.14 16.72 3.52
C GLU A 208 -14.03 16.51 2.00
N ASP A 209 -14.54 17.47 1.21
CA ASP A 209 -14.45 17.43 -0.25
C ASP A 209 -13.00 17.46 -0.75
N ASN A 210 -12.16 18.29 -0.14
CA ASN A 210 -10.72 18.34 -0.45
C ASN A 210 -10.02 17.04 -0.05
N ALA A 211 -10.40 16.40 1.04
CA ALA A 211 -9.83 15.12 1.45
C ALA A 211 -10.15 14.00 0.45
N ILE A 212 -11.38 13.97 -0.07
CA ILE A 212 -11.78 13.04 -1.14
C ILE A 212 -10.95 13.30 -2.40
N LEU A 213 -10.84 14.56 -2.82
CA LEU A 213 -10.07 14.94 -4.01
C LEU A 213 -8.59 14.58 -3.86
N VAL A 214 -7.97 14.90 -2.72
CA VAL A 214 -6.57 14.54 -2.43
C VAL A 214 -6.39 13.03 -2.54
N CYS A 215 -7.30 12.21 -2.00
CA CYS A 215 -7.22 10.77 -2.13
C CYS A 215 -7.28 10.31 -3.60
N GLU A 216 -8.16 10.86 -4.42
CA GLU A 216 -8.21 10.54 -5.86
C GLU A 216 -6.93 10.96 -6.59
N ILE A 217 -6.37 12.13 -6.26
CA ILE A 217 -5.11 12.61 -6.83
C ILE A 217 -3.95 11.68 -6.45
N LEU A 218 -3.87 11.26 -5.18
CA LEU A 218 -2.83 10.35 -4.69
C LEU A 218 -2.90 8.98 -5.40
N LYS A 219 -4.09 8.46 -5.65
CA LYS A 219 -4.27 7.22 -6.43
C LYS A 219 -3.80 7.38 -7.88
N ALA A 220 -4.16 8.50 -8.53
CA ALA A 220 -3.69 8.79 -9.88
C ALA A 220 -2.16 8.89 -9.92
N LEU A 221 -1.55 9.63 -8.99
CA LEU A 221 -0.10 9.73 -8.86
C LEU A 221 0.57 8.37 -8.60
N PHE A 222 -0.02 7.52 -7.77
CA PHE A 222 0.50 6.17 -7.55
C PHE A 222 0.61 5.38 -8.87
N ASN A 223 -0.45 5.40 -9.69
CA ASN A 223 -0.44 4.74 -11.00
C ASN A 223 0.63 5.33 -11.93
N LEU A 224 0.85 6.64 -11.90
CA LEU A 224 1.86 7.30 -12.74
C LEU A 224 3.30 6.94 -12.32
N TYR A 225 3.53 6.57 -11.06
CA TYR A 225 4.88 6.29 -10.54
C TYR A 225 5.23 4.81 -10.38
N ILE A 226 4.26 3.89 -10.33
CA ILE A 226 4.52 2.45 -10.06
C ILE A 226 5.49 1.78 -11.02
N ASN A 227 5.48 2.15 -12.31
CA ASN A 227 6.32 1.56 -13.36
C ASN A 227 7.21 2.60 -14.04
N SER A 228 7.33 3.82 -13.49
CA SER A 228 8.19 4.81 -14.12
C SER A 228 9.64 4.48 -13.81
N ASP A 229 10.50 4.49 -14.83
CA ASP A 229 11.94 4.51 -14.64
C ASP A 229 12.25 5.58 -13.60
N ASN A 230 13.07 5.23 -12.60
CA ASN A 230 13.45 6.02 -11.42
C ASN A 230 14.17 7.32 -11.82
N THR A 231 13.51 8.16 -12.60
CA THR A 231 13.97 9.43 -13.12
C THR A 231 13.87 10.40 -11.96
N THR A 232 14.99 10.47 -11.27
CA THR A 232 15.31 11.46 -10.25
C THR A 232 14.99 12.85 -10.79
N GLY A 233 14.01 13.50 -10.19
CA GLY A 233 13.59 14.84 -10.56
C GLY A 233 13.16 15.63 -9.34
N GLU A 234 13.33 16.95 -9.43
CA GLU A 234 12.86 17.92 -8.44
C GLU A 234 11.35 17.79 -8.16
N LYS A 235 10.57 17.36 -9.16
CA LYS A 235 9.14 17.06 -9.05
C LYS A 235 8.84 16.01 -7.96
N SER A 236 9.59 14.91 -7.96
CA SER A 236 9.42 13.81 -6.97
C SER A 236 9.76 14.26 -5.55
N LYS A 237 10.80 15.09 -5.40
CA LYS A 237 11.18 15.69 -4.11
C LYS A 237 10.08 16.62 -3.57
N ASN A 238 9.58 17.51 -4.43
CA ASN A 238 8.48 18.40 -4.08
C ASN A 238 7.21 17.61 -3.70
N LEU A 239 6.92 16.52 -4.42
CA LEU A 239 5.82 15.62 -4.06
C LEU A 239 6.01 15.04 -2.65
N VAL A 240 7.18 14.48 -2.31
CA VAL A 240 7.41 13.94 -0.95
C VAL A 240 7.30 15.02 0.13
N SER A 241 7.77 16.25 -0.13
CA SER A 241 7.57 17.39 0.78
C SER A 241 6.09 17.73 0.98
N ILE A 242 5.27 17.65 -0.09
CA ILE A 242 3.82 17.81 0.01
C ILE A 242 3.18 16.67 0.81
N LEU A 243 3.64 15.43 0.63
CA LEU A 243 3.16 14.28 1.42
C LEU A 243 3.46 14.46 2.92
N ASN A 244 4.63 15.01 3.28
CA ASN A 244 4.93 15.39 4.67
C ASN A 244 3.85 16.32 5.21
N LYS A 245 3.55 17.43 4.50
CA LYS A 245 2.52 18.39 4.93
C LYS A 245 1.14 17.75 5.08
N LEU A 246 0.72 16.95 4.09
CA LEU A 246 -0.57 16.25 4.11
C LEU A 246 -0.70 15.29 5.30
N LEU A 247 0.39 14.64 5.74
CA LEU A 247 0.39 13.79 6.94
C LEU A 247 0.21 14.58 8.24
N LEU A 248 0.56 15.87 8.26
CA LEU A 248 0.46 16.72 9.45
C LEU A 248 -0.90 17.41 9.58
N PHE A 249 -1.67 17.51 8.49
CA PHE A 249 -3.03 18.04 8.54
C PHE A 249 -4.02 17.01 9.08
N LYS A 250 -5.03 17.49 9.81
CA LYS A 250 -6.14 16.67 10.30
C LYS A 250 -7.24 16.57 9.25
N SER A 251 -7.92 15.43 9.19
CA SER A 251 -9.07 15.20 8.31
C SER A 251 -10.06 14.20 8.95
N LYS A 252 -11.34 14.31 8.59
CA LYS A 252 -12.31 13.24 8.91
C LYS A 252 -11.96 11.90 8.24
N LYS A 253 -11.18 11.93 7.15
CA LYS A 253 -10.75 10.76 6.38
C LYS A 253 -9.26 10.44 6.58
N ASP A 254 -8.74 10.66 7.78
CA ASP A 254 -7.32 10.44 8.12
C ASP A 254 -6.81 9.05 7.71
N ASN A 255 -7.60 8.00 7.95
CA ASN A 255 -7.21 6.64 7.58
C ASN A 255 -7.04 6.48 6.05
N ASP A 256 -7.98 6.99 5.26
CA ASP A 256 -7.93 6.91 3.79
C ASP A 256 -6.74 7.73 3.26
N LEU A 257 -6.55 8.94 3.78
CA LEU A 257 -5.46 9.81 3.40
C LEU A 257 -4.11 9.16 3.70
N GLN A 258 -3.91 8.68 4.93
CA GLN A 258 -2.67 8.01 5.35
C GLN A 258 -2.43 6.72 4.53
N SER A 259 -3.48 5.99 4.18
CA SER A 259 -3.38 4.79 3.33
C SER A 259 -2.90 5.13 1.91
N ASN A 260 -3.48 6.15 1.28
CA ASN A 260 -3.09 6.55 -0.07
C ASN A 260 -1.68 7.18 -0.09
N ILE A 261 -1.29 7.91 0.96
CA ILE A 261 0.08 8.41 1.13
C ILE A 261 1.06 7.25 1.29
N ALA A 262 0.75 6.26 2.14
CA ALA A 262 1.60 5.08 2.32
C ALA A 262 1.80 4.31 1.00
N ASN A 263 0.72 4.10 0.24
CA ASN A 263 0.78 3.49 -1.10
C ASN A 263 1.72 4.27 -2.03
N LEU A 264 1.56 5.60 -2.12
CA LEU A 264 2.41 6.43 -2.97
C LEU A 264 3.88 6.40 -2.54
N LEU A 265 4.17 6.38 -1.23
CA LEU A 265 5.53 6.24 -0.71
C LEU A 265 6.19 4.91 -1.12
N THR A 266 5.44 3.86 -1.47
CA THR A 266 6.05 2.60 -1.95
C THR A 266 6.71 2.72 -3.33
N VAL A 267 6.33 3.73 -4.12
CA VAL A 267 6.81 3.91 -5.50
C VAL A 267 7.72 5.13 -5.68
N MET A 268 7.96 5.91 -4.61
CA MET A 268 8.84 7.08 -4.68
C MET A 268 10.33 6.69 -4.82
N PRO A 269 11.13 7.44 -5.62
CA PRO A 269 12.57 7.22 -5.72
C PRO A 269 13.29 7.36 -4.38
N TYR A 270 14.30 6.52 -4.13
CA TYR A 270 15.02 6.46 -2.84
C TYR A 270 15.63 7.81 -2.41
N ASN A 271 16.11 8.61 -3.34
CA ASN A 271 16.74 9.89 -3.06
C ASN A 271 15.76 11.02 -2.65
N CYS A 272 14.45 10.75 -2.67
CA CYS A 272 13.42 11.74 -2.32
C CYS A 272 12.95 11.62 -0.86
N TYR A 273 13.23 10.50 -0.17
CA TYR A 273 12.74 10.29 1.19
C TYR A 273 13.34 11.25 2.22
N SER A 274 14.46 11.92 1.93
CA SER A 274 14.99 12.97 2.81
C SER A 274 14.00 14.12 3.00
N GLU A 275 13.12 14.39 2.02
CA GLU A 275 12.13 15.47 2.06
C GLU A 275 10.93 15.17 2.99
N ILE A 276 10.78 13.92 3.47
CA ILE A 276 9.71 13.55 4.41
C ILE A 276 9.99 14.06 5.83
N ILE A 277 11.21 14.50 6.10
CA ILE A 277 11.65 15.11 7.36
C ILE A 277 12.16 16.51 7.07
N SER A 278 11.93 17.45 7.98
CA SER A 278 12.34 18.85 7.80
C SER A 278 13.21 19.31 8.96
N PRO A 279 14.26 20.11 8.71
CA PRO A 279 15.03 20.73 9.78
C PRO A 279 14.12 21.62 10.63
N THR A 280 14.21 21.49 11.95
CA THR A 280 13.46 22.34 12.88
C THR A 280 14.34 22.79 14.04
N LYS A 281 14.12 24.03 14.47
CA LYS A 281 14.72 24.59 15.70
C LYS A 281 13.79 24.42 16.91
N GLU A 282 12.53 24.08 16.67
CA GLU A 282 11.56 23.85 17.72
C GLU A 282 11.96 22.61 18.52
N LYS A 283 11.64 22.61 19.82
CA LYS A 283 11.87 21.46 20.69
C LYS A 283 10.52 20.90 21.10
N HIS A 284 10.03 19.92 20.35
CA HIS A 284 8.86 19.12 20.72
C HIS A 284 9.18 17.63 20.71
N LYS A 285 8.23 16.81 21.17
CA LYS A 285 8.41 15.38 21.42
C LYS A 285 8.89 14.59 20.19
N GLN A 286 8.53 15.05 18.99
CA GLN A 286 8.85 14.39 17.72
C GLN A 286 10.11 14.96 17.05
N VAL A 287 10.93 15.74 17.73
CA VAL A 287 12.21 16.23 17.17
C VAL A 287 13.33 15.26 17.49
N PHE A 288 14.07 14.85 16.46
CA PHE A 288 15.22 13.95 16.59
C PHE A 288 16.39 14.50 15.78
N GLN A 289 17.51 14.78 16.45
CA GLN A 289 18.73 15.33 15.84
C GLN A 289 18.46 16.58 14.96
N ASN A 290 17.68 17.54 15.49
CA ASN A 290 17.25 18.78 14.81
C ASN A 290 16.38 18.59 13.56
N MET A 291 15.80 17.39 13.38
CA MET A 291 14.82 17.10 12.33
C MET A 291 13.45 16.84 12.95
N ASP A 292 12.40 17.36 12.32
CA ASP A 292 11.02 17.07 12.69
C ASP A 292 10.60 15.70 12.14
N MET A 293 10.32 14.76 13.05
CA MET A 293 9.87 13.40 12.75
C MET A 293 8.35 13.26 12.87
N SER A 294 7.59 14.34 12.93
CA SER A 294 6.13 14.31 13.13
C SER A 294 5.41 13.48 12.06
N ALA A 295 5.78 13.62 10.78
CA ALA A 295 5.19 12.82 9.69
C ALA A 295 5.51 11.31 9.84
N VAL A 296 6.77 10.98 10.18
CA VAL A 296 7.20 9.60 10.46
C VAL A 296 6.43 9.02 11.65
N PHE A 297 6.21 9.82 12.69
CA PHE A 297 5.43 9.44 13.86
C PHE A 297 3.95 9.20 13.53
N VAL A 298 3.34 10.00 12.66
CA VAL A 298 1.98 9.77 12.15
C VAL A 298 1.89 8.43 11.41
N LEU A 299 2.88 8.12 10.55
CA LEU A 299 2.97 6.84 9.85
C LEU A 299 3.16 5.66 10.82
N LEU A 300 3.94 5.82 11.89
CA LEU A 300 4.11 4.78 12.93
C LEU A 300 2.80 4.52 13.67
N LYS A 301 2.06 5.58 14.02
CA LYS A 301 0.71 5.44 14.60
C LYS A 301 -0.29 4.80 13.63
N PHE A 302 -0.13 5.07 12.33
CA PHE A 302 -0.95 4.43 11.30
C PHE A 302 -0.63 2.94 11.20
N LEU A 303 0.67 2.56 11.20
CA LEU A 303 1.10 1.17 11.28
C LEU A 303 0.53 0.47 12.52
N ASP A 304 0.62 1.08 13.70
CA ASP A 304 0.09 0.49 14.94
C ASP A 304 -1.43 0.25 14.87
N ARG A 305 -2.19 1.19 14.29
CA ARG A 305 -3.62 1.02 14.03
C ARG A 305 -3.89 -0.14 13.07
N ARG A 306 -3.14 -0.24 11.97
CA ARG A 306 -3.27 -1.31 10.97
C ARG A 306 -2.92 -2.68 11.55
N LEU A 307 -1.95 -2.77 12.47
CA LEU A 307 -1.61 -4.00 13.18
C LEU A 307 -2.73 -4.50 14.11
N ASN A 308 -3.66 -3.63 14.50
CA ASN A 308 -4.84 -4.02 15.29
C ASN A 308 -6.03 -4.48 14.42
N CYS A 309 -5.98 -4.25 13.11
CA CYS A 309 -7.01 -4.71 12.18
C CYS A 309 -6.81 -6.20 11.87
N LYS A 310 -7.91 -6.98 11.86
CA LYS A 310 -7.86 -8.42 11.59
C LYS A 310 -8.18 -8.79 10.14
N ASP A 311 -8.86 -7.91 9.43
CA ASP A 311 -9.28 -8.12 8.05
C ASP A 311 -8.15 -7.75 7.08
N ASP A 312 -8.02 -8.51 5.98
CA ASP A 312 -7.05 -8.29 4.89
C ASP A 312 -5.66 -7.83 5.39
N LEU A 313 -5.01 -8.65 6.23
CA LEU A 313 -3.73 -8.31 6.83
C LEU A 313 -2.66 -7.96 5.79
N ILE A 314 -2.64 -8.67 4.66
CA ILE A 314 -1.65 -8.45 3.60
C ILE A 314 -1.89 -7.09 2.94
N GLY A 315 -3.10 -6.82 2.43
CA GLY A 315 -3.42 -5.55 1.77
C GLY A 315 -3.29 -4.34 2.71
N ASN A 316 -3.59 -4.53 3.99
CA ASN A 316 -3.54 -3.46 4.99
C ASN A 316 -2.12 -3.14 5.51
N LEU A 317 -1.26 -4.14 5.68
CA LEU A 317 0.08 -3.95 6.26
C LEU A 317 1.18 -3.82 5.20
N SER A 318 1.06 -4.52 4.08
CA SER A 318 2.13 -4.57 3.07
C SER A 318 2.54 -3.18 2.58
N PRO A 319 1.63 -2.25 2.22
CA PRO A 319 2.05 -0.95 1.72
C PRO A 319 2.78 -0.10 2.76
N ILE A 320 2.29 -0.06 4.01
CA ILE A 320 2.91 0.76 5.05
C ILE A 320 4.25 0.19 5.52
N VAL A 321 4.39 -1.14 5.63
CA VAL A 321 5.67 -1.78 5.97
C VAL A 321 6.67 -1.60 4.82
N THR A 322 6.23 -1.73 3.57
CA THR A 322 7.07 -1.48 2.37
C THR A 322 7.53 -0.02 2.31
N ALA A 323 6.65 0.93 2.56
CA ALA A 323 7.00 2.35 2.63
C ALA A 323 8.08 2.60 3.70
N PHE A 324 7.92 2.02 4.90
CA PHE A 324 8.93 2.10 5.95
C PHE A 324 10.25 1.47 5.53
N ILE A 325 10.27 0.25 4.97
CA ILE A 325 11.48 -0.42 4.47
C ILE A 325 12.26 0.50 3.52
N ARG A 326 11.57 1.11 2.56
CA ARG A 326 12.20 2.02 1.59
C ARG A 326 12.74 3.29 2.27
N MET A 327 11.94 3.92 3.13
CA MET A 327 12.34 5.11 3.88
C MET A 327 13.55 4.87 4.79
N VAL A 328 13.57 3.76 5.54
CA VAL A 328 14.67 3.45 6.48
C VAL A 328 15.93 2.95 5.76
N LYS A 329 15.81 2.35 4.57
CA LYS A 329 16.96 2.06 3.70
C LYS A 329 17.55 3.36 3.14
N ALA A 330 16.71 4.28 2.68
CA ALA A 330 17.14 5.54 2.09
C ALA A 330 17.77 6.52 3.09
N GLU A 331 17.11 6.76 4.22
CA GLU A 331 17.42 7.87 5.12
C GLU A 331 17.82 7.38 6.51
N ARG A 332 19.06 7.68 6.89
CA ARG A 332 19.68 7.25 8.16
C ARG A 332 18.92 7.78 9.37
N LEU A 333 18.49 9.05 9.34
CA LEU A 333 17.82 9.65 10.49
C LEU A 333 16.45 9.03 10.72
N ILE A 334 15.71 8.72 9.65
CA ILE A 334 14.44 8.00 9.74
C ILE A 334 14.66 6.60 10.30
N ARG A 335 15.68 5.87 9.83
CA ARG A 335 16.01 4.54 10.37
C ARG A 335 16.28 4.58 11.88
N LYS A 336 17.10 5.52 12.35
CA LYS A 336 17.42 5.67 13.77
C LYS A 336 16.19 6.01 14.60
N TYR A 337 15.39 6.99 14.16
CA TYR A 337 14.17 7.37 14.86
C TYR A 337 13.17 6.20 14.91
N THR A 338 12.90 5.55 13.79
CA THR A 338 12.00 4.38 13.71
C THR A 338 12.50 3.23 14.58
N ARG A 339 13.81 2.93 14.58
CA ARG A 339 14.42 1.97 15.50
C ARG A 339 14.12 2.33 16.95
N LEU A 340 14.29 3.58 17.37
CA LEU A 340 14.02 3.98 18.76
C LEU A 340 12.54 3.84 19.15
N GLN A 341 11.62 4.03 18.20
CA GLN A 341 10.19 3.88 18.46
C GLN A 341 9.74 2.42 18.50
N ILE A 342 10.31 1.55 17.65
CA ILE A 342 9.92 0.13 17.55
C ILE A 342 10.78 -0.76 18.44
N LEU A 343 12.09 -0.59 18.43
CA LEU A 343 13.09 -1.39 19.14
C LEU A 343 13.89 -0.50 20.12
N PRO A 344 13.24 0.10 21.14
CA PRO A 344 13.94 0.90 22.14
C PRO A 344 14.97 0.05 22.91
N PRO A 345 15.99 0.65 23.55
CA PRO A 345 16.88 -0.06 24.46
C PRO A 345 16.09 -0.93 25.43
N LEU A 346 16.46 -2.21 25.55
CA LEU A 346 15.68 -3.22 26.25
C LEU A 346 15.59 -2.88 27.73
N LYS A 347 14.38 -2.81 28.27
CA LYS A 347 14.15 -2.63 29.71
C LYS A 347 13.49 -3.87 30.29
N ASP A 348 12.40 -4.27 29.66
CA ASP A 348 11.76 -5.54 29.91
C ASP A 348 12.49 -6.66 29.17
N VAL A 349 13.11 -7.54 29.97
CA VAL A 349 13.73 -8.80 29.54
C VAL A 349 12.99 -10.02 30.09
N MET A 350 11.91 -9.84 30.84
CA MET A 350 11.21 -10.92 31.54
C MET A 350 10.16 -11.60 30.67
N HIS A 351 9.49 -10.83 29.82
CA HIS A 351 8.47 -11.35 28.91
C HIS A 351 9.04 -11.67 27.53
N ARG A 352 8.36 -12.53 26.78
CA ARG A 352 8.80 -12.89 25.43
C ARG A 352 8.66 -11.69 24.48
N PRO A 353 9.53 -11.57 23.45
CA PRO A 353 9.49 -10.46 22.50
C PRO A 353 8.15 -10.29 21.77
N GLU A 354 7.40 -11.37 21.54
CA GLU A 354 6.10 -11.40 20.87
C GLU A 354 4.90 -11.15 21.80
N GLU A 355 5.13 -11.06 23.11
CA GLU A 355 4.08 -10.84 24.12
C GLU A 355 3.88 -9.33 24.39
N GLY A 356 2.61 -8.90 24.45
CA GLY A 356 2.22 -7.54 24.79
C GLY A 356 1.61 -6.74 23.65
N THR A 357 1.46 -5.43 23.88
CA THR A 357 0.71 -4.50 23.01
C THR A 357 1.59 -3.46 22.33
N THR A 358 2.91 -3.53 22.52
CA THR A 358 3.87 -2.62 21.88
C THR A 358 4.01 -2.92 20.39
N LEU A 359 4.51 -1.96 19.61
CA LEU A 359 4.85 -2.17 18.20
C LEU A 359 5.86 -3.32 18.02
N ARG A 360 6.87 -3.42 18.90
CA ARG A 360 7.81 -4.54 18.94
C ARG A 360 7.07 -5.87 19.02
N ALA A 361 6.20 -6.02 20.02
CA ALA A 361 5.49 -7.27 20.29
C ALA A 361 4.60 -7.68 19.12
N LYS A 362 3.80 -6.74 18.60
CA LYS A 362 2.94 -6.98 17.44
C LYS A 362 3.73 -7.41 16.21
N LEU A 363 4.87 -6.77 15.92
CA LEU A 363 5.72 -7.14 14.78
C LEU A 363 6.45 -8.47 15.02
N CYS A 364 6.95 -8.74 16.24
CA CYS A 364 7.59 -10.02 16.57
C CYS A 364 6.61 -11.18 16.42
N LYS A 365 5.35 -11.01 16.84
CA LYS A 365 4.28 -11.98 16.64
C LYS A 365 4.02 -12.32 15.15
N LEU A 366 4.26 -11.36 14.24
CA LEU A 366 4.11 -11.60 12.80
C LEU A 366 5.28 -12.40 12.20
N LEU A 367 6.42 -12.51 12.87
CA LEU A 367 7.56 -13.32 12.41
C LEU A 367 7.26 -14.82 12.38
N THR A 368 6.27 -15.27 13.14
CA THR A 368 5.78 -16.66 13.16
C THR A 368 4.41 -16.80 12.50
N SER A 369 3.99 -15.81 11.70
CA SER A 369 2.73 -15.86 10.97
C SER A 369 2.75 -16.94 9.88
N PRO A 370 1.64 -17.66 9.64
CA PRO A 370 1.53 -18.56 8.50
C PRO A 370 1.51 -17.83 7.14
N LEU A 371 1.25 -16.51 7.14
CA LEU A 371 1.28 -15.68 5.94
C LEU A 371 2.72 -15.32 5.58
N ILE A 372 3.34 -16.14 4.71
CA ILE A 372 4.75 -16.04 4.31
C ILE A 372 5.12 -14.65 3.80
N GLU A 373 4.31 -14.06 2.91
CA GLU A 373 4.57 -12.74 2.34
C GLU A 373 4.69 -11.65 3.40
N LEU A 374 3.76 -11.64 4.37
CA LEU A 374 3.76 -10.68 5.46
C LEU A 374 4.90 -10.94 6.45
N ARG A 375 5.13 -12.22 6.78
CA ARG A 375 6.22 -12.66 7.65
C ARG A 375 7.57 -12.17 7.12
N ASP A 376 7.86 -12.45 5.86
CA ASP A 376 9.14 -12.12 5.23
C ASP A 376 9.32 -10.61 5.10
N LEU A 377 8.24 -9.86 4.83
CA LEU A 377 8.27 -8.40 4.79
C LEU A 377 8.56 -7.78 6.18
N VAL A 378 7.92 -8.28 7.24
CA VAL A 378 8.15 -7.81 8.62
C VAL A 378 9.57 -8.18 9.08
N ALA A 379 10.04 -9.38 8.73
CA ALA A 379 11.38 -9.83 9.05
C ALA A 379 12.44 -8.94 8.38
N GLU A 380 12.27 -8.63 7.10
CA GLU A 380 13.11 -7.66 6.38
C GLU A 380 13.11 -6.29 7.06
N PHE A 381 11.94 -5.77 7.42
CA PHE A 381 11.83 -4.48 8.10
C PHE A 381 12.61 -4.43 9.42
N LEU A 382 12.40 -5.42 10.30
CA LEU A 382 13.10 -5.49 11.59
C LEU A 382 14.61 -5.68 11.41
N PHE A 383 15.03 -6.46 10.43
CA PHE A 383 16.45 -6.69 10.14
C PHE A 383 17.16 -5.40 9.69
N ILE A 384 16.53 -4.58 8.84
CA ILE A 384 17.08 -3.28 8.45
C ILE A 384 17.20 -2.33 9.65
N LEU A 385 16.19 -2.29 10.55
CA LEU A 385 16.28 -1.53 11.79
C LEU A 385 17.42 -2.02 12.70
N CYS A 386 17.76 -3.30 12.59
CA CYS A 386 18.90 -3.92 13.24
C CYS A 386 20.23 -3.77 12.46
N LYS A 387 20.29 -2.88 11.46
CA LYS A 387 21.46 -2.69 10.59
C LYS A 387 21.92 -3.99 9.91
N GLU A 388 20.99 -4.89 9.62
CA GLU A 388 21.25 -6.19 9.01
C GLU A 388 22.25 -7.04 9.83
N ASN A 389 22.23 -6.87 11.16
CA ASN A 389 23.08 -7.60 12.09
C ASN A 389 22.27 -8.69 12.82
N VAL A 390 22.70 -9.95 12.66
CA VAL A 390 22.03 -11.13 13.24
C VAL A 390 21.97 -11.05 14.76
N THR A 391 23.10 -10.76 15.42
CA THR A 391 23.18 -10.66 16.89
C THR A 391 22.22 -9.61 17.43
N ARG A 392 22.14 -8.46 16.77
CA ARG A 392 21.23 -7.38 17.16
C ARG A 392 19.78 -7.78 16.96
N MET A 393 19.44 -8.45 15.86
CA MET A 393 18.09 -8.95 15.63
C MET A 393 17.69 -9.98 16.69
N VAL A 394 18.54 -10.98 16.96
CA VAL A 394 18.31 -12.00 18.00
C VAL A 394 18.06 -11.34 19.36
N LYS A 395 18.84 -10.34 19.75
CA LYS A 395 18.62 -9.59 21.00
C LYS A 395 17.19 -9.02 21.11
N TYR A 396 16.65 -8.49 20.02
CA TYR A 396 15.34 -7.83 20.04
C TYR A 396 14.16 -8.77 19.77
N THR A 397 14.35 -9.84 19.02
CA THR A 397 13.24 -10.70 18.56
C THR A 397 13.27 -12.08 19.19
N GLY A 398 14.38 -12.52 19.79
CA GLY A 398 14.64 -13.94 20.06
C GLY A 398 15.00 -14.68 18.78
N TYR A 399 15.91 -15.65 18.88
CA TYR A 399 16.35 -16.46 17.74
C TYR A 399 15.19 -17.30 17.18
N GLY A 400 14.32 -17.85 18.03
CA GLY A 400 13.19 -18.68 17.59
C GLY A 400 12.26 -17.96 16.60
N ASN A 401 11.93 -16.69 16.88
CA ASN A 401 11.10 -15.88 15.98
C ASN A 401 11.82 -15.53 14.67
N ALA A 402 13.15 -15.33 14.69
CA ALA A 402 13.93 -14.92 13.52
C ALA A 402 14.52 -16.09 12.71
N ALA A 403 14.49 -17.32 13.24
CA ALA A 403 15.17 -18.48 12.67
C ALA A 403 14.77 -18.75 11.21
N GLY A 404 13.48 -18.65 10.88
CA GLY A 404 12.99 -18.86 9.51
C GLY A 404 13.58 -17.87 8.51
N MET A 405 13.72 -16.59 8.90
CA MET A 405 14.37 -15.58 8.05
C MET A 405 15.87 -15.90 7.86
N PHE A 406 16.57 -16.27 8.93
CA PHE A 406 18.00 -16.59 8.85
C PHE A 406 18.26 -17.81 7.98
N ALA A 407 17.44 -18.85 8.09
CA ALA A 407 17.49 -20.03 7.23
C ALA A 407 17.27 -19.64 5.75
N ASN A 408 16.23 -18.85 5.45
CA ASN A 408 15.91 -18.47 4.08
C ASN A 408 16.98 -17.59 3.43
N LYS A 409 17.59 -16.67 4.20
CA LYS A 409 18.64 -15.76 3.75
C LYS A 409 20.05 -16.35 3.76
N GLY A 410 20.24 -17.55 4.27
CA GLY A 410 21.57 -18.17 4.35
C GLY A 410 22.47 -17.55 5.43
N LEU A 411 21.88 -17.14 6.55
CA LEU A 411 22.57 -16.45 7.65
C LEU A 411 22.90 -17.40 8.83
N LEU A 412 22.76 -18.72 8.65
CA LEU A 412 23.07 -19.71 9.69
C LEU A 412 24.53 -20.19 9.66
N GLY A 413 25.24 -19.96 8.55
CA GLY A 413 26.64 -20.38 8.38
C GLY A 413 27.65 -19.44 9.04
N PRO A 414 28.91 -19.88 9.22
CA PRO A 414 29.98 -19.05 9.78
C PRO A 414 30.14 -17.75 8.97
N ASN A 415 30.08 -16.63 9.71
CA ASN A 415 30.04 -15.25 9.24
C ASN A 415 30.70 -15.01 7.87
N LYS A 416 29.92 -15.10 6.77
CA LYS A 416 30.21 -14.25 5.61
C LYS A 416 29.95 -12.83 6.08
N LYS A 417 31.02 -12.14 6.48
CA LYS A 417 31.01 -10.69 6.75
C LYS A 417 30.65 -9.96 5.45
N ILE A 418 29.39 -9.99 5.06
CA ILE A 418 28.81 -8.96 4.22
C ILE A 418 28.88 -7.73 5.11
N GLN A 419 29.93 -6.92 4.97
CA GLN A 419 29.98 -5.63 5.66
C GLN A 419 28.81 -4.82 5.11
N PRO A 420 27.76 -4.57 5.91
CA PRO A 420 26.64 -3.82 5.40
C PRO A 420 27.07 -2.36 5.25
N ALA A 421 26.48 -1.63 4.29
CA ALA A 421 26.79 -0.22 4.01
C ALA A 421 26.25 0.74 5.09
N TYR A 422 26.34 0.38 6.37
CA TYR A 422 25.88 1.18 7.50
C TYR A 422 27.06 1.80 8.25
N SER A 423 26.92 3.07 8.62
CA SER A 423 27.87 3.75 9.53
C SER A 423 28.04 2.97 10.84
N SER A 424 29.26 3.04 11.40
CA SER A 424 29.79 2.37 12.60
C SER A 424 28.80 2.02 13.73
N GLU A 425 29.17 1.00 14.51
CA GLU A 425 28.38 0.33 15.56
C GLU A 425 28.09 1.18 16.82
N SER A 426 28.33 2.49 16.79
CA SER A 426 28.40 3.38 17.96
C SER A 426 27.10 3.69 18.73
N GLU A 427 26.04 2.88 18.56
CA GLU A 427 24.86 2.97 19.43
C GLU A 427 24.85 1.77 20.36
N ASP A 428 25.50 1.95 21.51
CA ASP A 428 25.33 1.06 22.65
C ASP A 428 23.86 1.05 23.03
N SER A 429 23.29 -0.15 23.04
CA SER A 429 21.87 -0.40 23.35
C SER A 429 21.74 -1.40 24.47
N GLU A 430 22.84 -1.71 25.14
CA GLU A 430 22.87 -2.48 26.37
C GLU A 430 22.47 -1.53 27.51
N THR A 431 21.31 -1.78 28.09
CA THR A 431 20.86 -1.09 29.30
C THR A 431 21.44 -1.78 30.52
N GLU A 432 21.51 -1.07 31.65
CA GLU A 432 21.90 -1.69 32.92
C GLU A 432 21.03 -2.90 33.28
N GLU A 433 19.72 -2.85 32.97
CA GLU A 433 18.78 -3.95 33.19
C GLU A 433 19.11 -5.17 32.31
N TYR A 434 19.45 -4.95 31.03
CA TYR A 434 19.85 -6.03 30.14
C TYR A 434 21.19 -6.64 30.55
N LEU A 435 22.17 -5.82 30.94
CA LEU A 435 23.49 -6.28 31.37
C LEU A 435 23.41 -7.17 32.62
N LYS A 436 22.54 -6.83 33.57
CA LYS A 436 22.31 -7.63 34.80
C LYS A 436 21.84 -9.06 34.51
N HIS A 437 21.06 -9.24 33.45
CA HIS A 437 20.43 -10.52 33.13
C HIS A 437 21.01 -11.17 31.87
N LYS A 438 22.06 -10.61 31.27
CA LYS A 438 22.60 -11.02 29.97
C LYS A 438 22.93 -12.52 29.90
N GLU A 439 23.49 -13.07 30.97
CA GLU A 439 23.84 -14.49 31.08
C GLU A 439 22.64 -15.42 31.29
N GLN A 440 21.51 -14.87 31.76
CA GLN A 440 20.29 -15.61 32.12
C GLN A 440 19.18 -15.48 31.07
N ILE A 441 19.42 -14.69 30.01
CA ILE A 441 18.50 -14.57 28.88
C ILE A 441 18.75 -15.72 27.92
N ASN A 442 17.71 -16.53 27.68
CA ASN A 442 17.79 -17.58 26.66
C ASN A 442 17.76 -16.92 25.26
N PRO A 443 18.79 -17.11 24.41
CA PRO A 443 18.83 -16.53 23.08
C PRO A 443 17.69 -16.97 22.15
N VAL A 444 17.12 -18.16 22.38
CA VAL A 444 16.00 -18.71 21.58
C VAL A 444 14.72 -17.96 21.86
N THR A 445 14.35 -17.83 23.14
CA THR A 445 13.11 -17.17 23.56
C THR A 445 13.26 -15.66 23.66
N GLY A 446 14.49 -15.15 23.79
CA GLY A 446 14.78 -13.72 23.92
C GLY A 446 14.31 -13.11 25.24
N CYS A 447 14.02 -13.94 26.24
CA CYS A 447 13.61 -13.54 27.57
C CYS A 447 14.43 -14.25 28.64
N PHE A 448 14.39 -13.69 29.84
CA PHE A 448 14.94 -14.26 31.05
C PHE A 448 14.28 -15.61 31.35
N GLU A 449 15.08 -16.64 31.60
CA GLU A 449 14.60 -17.91 32.11
C GLU A 449 15.16 -18.15 33.50
N HIS A 450 14.27 -18.42 34.46
CA HIS A 450 14.69 -18.91 35.76
C HIS A 450 15.42 -20.25 35.57
N PRO A 451 16.49 -20.52 36.34
CA PRO A 451 17.16 -21.82 36.34
C PRO A 451 16.13 -22.93 36.54
N LYS A 452 15.98 -23.81 35.55
CA LYS A 452 15.09 -24.96 35.65
C LYS A 452 15.76 -26.02 36.55
N PRO A 453 14.99 -26.71 37.42
CA PRO A 453 15.54 -27.84 38.16
C PRO A 453 16.06 -28.88 37.18
N ASN A 454 17.12 -29.59 37.56
CA ASN A 454 17.71 -30.59 36.68
C ASN A 454 16.70 -31.73 36.47
N PRO A 455 16.24 -32.01 35.24
CA PRO A 455 15.26 -33.07 34.98
C PRO A 455 15.74 -34.46 35.38
N LEU A 456 17.05 -34.64 35.52
CA LEU A 456 17.70 -35.89 35.88
C LEU A 456 17.97 -36.01 37.39
N GLU A 457 17.57 -35.02 38.18
CA GLU A 457 17.72 -35.03 39.63
C GLU A 457 16.79 -36.07 40.25
N GLY A 458 17.35 -37.01 41.01
CA GLY A 458 16.61 -38.12 41.61
C GLY A 458 16.46 -39.38 40.75
N MET A 459 16.95 -39.38 39.49
CA MET A 459 17.00 -40.59 38.65
C MET A 459 18.28 -41.41 38.89
N SER A 460 18.15 -42.74 38.95
CA SER A 460 19.31 -43.64 38.94
C SER A 460 19.99 -43.66 37.56
N GLU A 461 21.26 -44.08 37.49
CA GLU A 461 21.98 -44.25 36.22
C GLU A 461 21.21 -45.13 35.22
N GLU A 462 20.67 -46.26 35.69
CA GLU A 462 19.86 -47.17 34.87
C GLU A 462 18.59 -46.50 34.31
N GLN A 463 17.94 -45.65 35.10
CA GLN A 463 16.76 -44.89 34.64
C GLN A 463 17.14 -43.87 33.57
N LYS A 464 18.29 -43.19 33.72
CA LYS A 464 18.78 -42.24 32.71
C LYS A 464 19.09 -42.95 31.39
N GLU A 465 19.74 -44.13 31.45
CA GLU A 465 20.01 -44.93 30.25
C GLU A 465 18.73 -45.41 29.57
N TYR A 466 17.74 -45.85 30.37
CA TYR A 466 16.45 -46.29 29.85
C TYR A 466 15.70 -45.16 29.13
N GLU A 467 15.61 -43.97 29.72
CA GLU A 467 15.00 -42.80 29.10
C GLU A 467 15.77 -42.35 27.84
N ALA A 468 17.10 -42.41 27.86
CA ALA A 468 17.92 -42.11 26.68
C ALA A 468 17.63 -43.07 25.52
N LEU A 469 17.50 -44.37 25.79
CA LEU A 469 17.13 -45.37 24.78
C LEU A 469 15.72 -45.13 24.22
N GLN A 470 14.77 -44.76 25.07
CA GLN A 470 13.43 -44.38 24.60
C GLN A 470 13.47 -43.16 23.68
N LEU A 471 14.25 -42.12 24.04
CA LEU A 471 14.38 -40.91 23.25
C LEU A 471 15.04 -41.19 21.89
N ILE A 472 16.05 -42.05 21.84
CA ILE A 472 16.66 -42.51 20.59
C ILE A 472 15.63 -43.24 19.72
N GLY A 473 14.83 -44.13 20.31
CA GLY A 473 13.78 -44.85 19.59
C GLY A 473 12.71 -43.90 19.01
N LEU A 474 12.35 -42.86 19.75
CA LEU A 474 11.42 -41.83 19.28
C LEU A 474 12.01 -41.00 18.14
N VAL A 475 13.27 -40.59 18.23
CA VAL A 475 13.96 -39.82 17.18
C VAL A 475 14.12 -40.66 15.91
N ASP A 476 14.51 -41.93 16.03
CA ASP A 476 14.61 -42.85 14.89
C ASP A 476 13.25 -43.06 14.23
N LYS A 477 12.18 -43.24 15.01
CA LYS A 477 10.81 -43.34 14.49
C LYS A 477 10.41 -42.09 13.71
N LEU A 478 10.62 -40.89 14.26
CA LEU A 478 10.31 -39.62 13.59
C LEU A 478 11.11 -39.42 12.29
N THR A 479 12.35 -39.90 12.28
CA THR A 479 13.23 -39.83 11.10
C THR A 479 12.76 -40.78 10.00
N ARG A 480 12.43 -42.04 10.36
CA ARG A 480 11.92 -43.06 9.42
C ARG A 480 10.55 -42.71 8.84
N GLU A 481 9.69 -42.08 9.63
CA GLU A 481 8.38 -41.58 9.20
C GLU A 481 8.49 -40.31 8.34
N GLY A 482 9.70 -39.74 8.18
CA GLY A 482 9.94 -38.55 7.37
C GLY A 482 9.42 -37.25 7.98
N VAL A 483 9.07 -37.26 9.28
CA VAL A 483 8.55 -36.09 10.00
C VAL A 483 9.69 -35.13 10.35
N VAL A 484 10.86 -35.67 10.70
CA VAL A 484 12.06 -34.89 11.02
C VAL A 484 13.21 -35.37 10.14
N GLN A 485 13.95 -34.43 9.53
CA GLN A 485 15.14 -34.75 8.76
C GLN A 485 16.34 -33.98 9.32
N PRO A 486 17.42 -34.68 9.72
CA PRO A 486 18.64 -34.01 10.16
C PRO A 486 19.24 -33.17 9.02
N CYS A 487 19.78 -32.00 9.36
CA CYS A 487 20.35 -31.07 8.40
C CYS A 487 21.72 -30.56 8.83
N ARG A 488 22.58 -30.27 7.85
CA ARG A 488 23.83 -29.51 7.99
C ARG A 488 23.67 -28.10 7.43
N ILE A 489 24.62 -27.21 7.72
CA ILE A 489 24.62 -25.86 7.14
C ILE A 489 25.54 -25.84 5.92
N GLY A 490 24.97 -25.61 4.74
CA GLY A 490 25.77 -25.54 3.51
C GLY A 490 26.65 -24.29 3.42
N ASP A 491 27.55 -24.25 2.43
CA ASP A 491 28.42 -23.08 2.14
C ASP A 491 27.65 -21.79 1.77
N ASP A 492 26.38 -21.94 1.39
CA ASP A 492 25.41 -20.88 1.16
C ASP A 492 24.74 -20.37 2.45
N GLY A 493 25.09 -20.96 3.60
CA GLY A 493 24.59 -20.63 4.93
C GLY A 493 23.15 -21.10 5.18
N LYS A 494 22.59 -21.94 4.30
CA LYS A 494 21.23 -22.49 4.37
C LYS A 494 21.25 -23.92 4.93
N PRO A 495 20.16 -24.38 5.58
CA PRO A 495 20.05 -25.77 6.01
C PRO A 495 19.91 -26.70 4.79
N LYS A 496 20.69 -27.78 4.76
CA LYS A 496 20.63 -28.83 3.74
C LYS A 496 20.48 -30.20 4.42
N PRO A 497 19.61 -31.09 3.90
CA PRO A 497 19.48 -32.43 4.46
C PRO A 497 20.82 -33.16 4.37
N ILE A 498 21.15 -33.94 5.41
CA ILE A 498 22.28 -34.86 5.35
C ILE A 498 21.85 -36.19 4.72
N GLU A 499 22.77 -36.85 4.01
CA GLU A 499 22.52 -38.20 3.50
C GLU A 499 22.98 -39.25 4.53
N HIS A 500 24.03 -38.94 5.30
CA HIS A 500 24.55 -39.83 6.33
C HIS A 500 24.93 -39.10 7.62
N VAL A 501 24.68 -39.73 8.79
CA VAL A 501 24.94 -39.14 10.13
C VAL A 501 26.40 -38.75 10.36
N LEU A 502 27.33 -39.42 9.67
CA LEU A 502 28.77 -39.10 9.73
C LEU A 502 29.09 -37.68 9.24
N GLU A 503 28.27 -37.10 8.36
CA GLU A 503 28.43 -35.71 7.90
C GLU A 503 28.30 -34.69 9.04
N LEU A 504 27.54 -35.02 10.11
CA LEU A 504 27.41 -34.14 11.28
C LEU A 504 28.69 -34.14 12.14
N GLN A 505 29.44 -35.24 12.15
CA GLN A 505 30.69 -35.37 12.92
C GLN A 505 31.82 -34.52 12.33
N GLU A 506 31.81 -34.30 11.01
CA GLU A 506 32.81 -33.48 10.32
C GLU A 506 32.63 -31.96 10.59
N GLU A 507 31.42 -31.51 10.92
CA GLU A 507 31.10 -30.09 11.17
C GLU A 507 31.09 -29.69 12.65
N LEU A 508 30.92 -30.64 13.59
CA LEU A 508 30.93 -30.41 15.04
C LEU A 508 32.16 -29.58 15.54
N PRO A 509 33.40 -29.83 15.08
CA PRO A 509 34.56 -29.03 15.46
C PRO A 509 34.55 -27.59 14.92
N LYS A 510 33.84 -27.34 13.81
CA LYS A 510 33.79 -26.04 13.14
C LYS A 510 32.70 -25.13 13.72
N GLN A 511 31.63 -25.70 14.28
CA GLN A 511 30.53 -24.96 14.91
C GLN A 511 30.81 -24.53 16.36
N GLN A 512 31.79 -25.16 17.04
CA GLN A 512 32.15 -24.89 18.44
C GLN A 512 33.13 -23.72 18.67
N TYR A 513 33.57 -23.01 17.62
CA TYR A 513 34.45 -21.83 17.76
C TYR A 513 33.66 -20.59 18.21
N ASN A 514 33.31 -20.55 19.50
CA ASN A 514 33.09 -19.30 20.26
C ASN A 514 33.27 -19.48 21.80
N HIS A 515 33.69 -20.67 22.27
CA HIS A 515 34.08 -20.90 23.67
C HIS A 515 35.56 -21.29 23.75
N ARG A 516 36.45 -20.30 23.60
CA ARG A 516 37.89 -20.30 23.97
C ARG A 516 38.30 -18.82 24.02
N ASP A 517 38.84 -18.20 25.06
CA ASP A 517 39.27 -18.59 26.40
C ASP A 517 39.17 -17.30 27.25
N SER A 518 38.45 -17.34 28.37
CA SER A 518 38.62 -16.38 29.46
C SER A 518 38.73 -17.17 30.75
N ASP A 519 39.81 -17.92 30.87
CA ASP A 519 40.31 -18.46 32.13
C ASP A 519 41.66 -19.14 31.86
N SER A 520 42.75 -18.37 31.88
CA SER A 520 44.04 -18.67 32.56
C SER A 520 45.13 -17.66 32.15
N ASP A 521 45.70 -17.02 33.19
CA ASP A 521 46.86 -16.12 33.29
C ASP A 521 46.83 -14.71 32.64
#